data_AF-A0AAV5EC74-F1
#
_entry.id   AF-A0AAV5EC74-F1
#
_cell.length_a   1.000
_cell.length_b   1.000
_cell.length_c   1.000
_cell.angle_alpha   90.00
_cell.angle_beta   90.00
_cell.angle_gamma   90.00
#
_symmetry.space_group_name_H-M   'P 1'
#
loop_
_entity.id
_entity.type
_entity.pdbx_description
1 polymer ?
#
loop_
_entity_poly.entity_id
_entity_poly.type
_entity_poly.pdbx_seq_one_letter_code
_entity_poly.pdbx_strand_id
1 'polypeptide(L)'
;MASSCIASPAALCRPRRQRLCRVACSAADAGESAETGLLMAARKNAGRLACGVLAAWAVASSSNPVIAAGQRLPPLSTEPNRCERAFVGNTIGQANGVYDKPLDLRFCDYTNEKTNLKGKSLAAALMSDAKFDGADMSEVVMSKAYAVGASFKGTDFTNAVIDRVNFEKADLTGAIFKNTVLSGSTFQDAKMDNVVFEDTIIGYIDLQKLCTNTSISADSRLELGCR
;
A
#
# COMPACT_ATOMS: atom_id res chain seq x y z
N MET A 1 10.88 -51.98 27.30
CA MET A 1 10.28 -51.55 26.01
C MET A 1 8.81 -51.91 26.04
N ALA A 2 7.97 -51.01 25.52
CA ALA A 2 6.49 -51.02 25.50
C ALA A 2 5.80 -50.60 26.83
N SER A 3 5.70 -49.28 27.02
CA SER A 3 4.62 -48.65 27.80
C SER A 3 3.29 -48.83 27.06
N SER A 4 2.25 -49.25 27.77
CA SER A 4 0.88 -49.27 27.26
C SER A 4 -0.04 -48.77 28.36
N CYS A 5 -0.55 -47.55 28.18
CA CYS A 5 -1.43 -46.87 29.12
C CYS A 5 -2.84 -47.47 29.10
N ILE A 6 -3.41 -47.45 30.30
CA ILE A 6 -4.68 -48.02 30.73
C ILE A 6 -5.87 -47.26 30.13
N ALA A 7 -6.91 -48.00 29.72
CA ALA A 7 -8.22 -47.47 29.35
C ALA A 7 -9.08 -47.21 30.61
N SER A 8 -9.72 -46.05 30.67
CA SER A 8 -10.98 -45.85 31.40
C SER A 8 -11.83 -44.80 30.69
N PRO A 9 -13.05 -45.15 30.24
CA PRO A 9 -14.03 -44.21 29.75
C PRO A 9 -15.09 -43.88 30.82
N ALA A 10 -15.87 -42.84 30.53
CA ALA A 10 -17.18 -42.49 31.10
C ALA A 10 -17.21 -41.77 32.46
N ALA A 11 -17.26 -40.43 32.39
CA ALA A 11 -18.10 -39.63 33.28
C ALA A 11 -19.27 -39.06 32.47
N LEU A 12 -20.42 -39.73 32.58
CA LEU A 12 -21.71 -39.20 32.16
C LEU A 12 -22.09 -38.04 33.08
N CYS A 13 -22.46 -36.89 32.52
CA CYS A 13 -23.27 -35.91 33.23
C CYS A 13 -24.50 -35.56 32.38
N ARG A 14 -25.67 -35.91 32.92
CA ARG A 14 -27.00 -35.74 32.30
C ARG A 14 -27.36 -34.27 32.11
N PRO A 15 -28.17 -33.91 31.10
CA PRO A 15 -28.82 -32.61 31.03
C PRO A 15 -30.09 -32.63 31.89
N ARG A 16 -30.26 -31.65 32.79
CA ARG A 16 -31.58 -31.35 33.37
C ARG A 16 -31.74 -29.85 33.66
N ARG A 17 -32.74 -29.29 32.97
CA ARG A 17 -33.55 -28.10 33.28
C ARG A 17 -32.95 -26.70 33.07
N GLN A 18 -33.40 -26.12 31.96
CA GLN A 18 -33.64 -24.70 31.67
C GLN A 18 -33.78 -23.81 32.91
N ARG A 19 -33.02 -22.70 32.93
CA ARG A 19 -33.45 -21.43 33.51
C ARG A 19 -33.07 -20.31 32.56
N LEU A 20 -34.09 -19.61 32.06
CA LEU A 20 -33.97 -18.37 31.31
C LEU A 20 -33.41 -17.28 32.24
N CYS A 21 -32.33 -16.62 31.84
CA CYS A 21 -31.99 -15.30 32.38
C CYS A 21 -32.54 -14.24 31.40
N ARG A 22 -33.65 -13.64 31.80
CA ARG A 22 -34.17 -12.38 31.23
C ARG A 22 -33.32 -11.23 31.79
N VAL A 23 -32.76 -10.41 30.91
CA VAL A 23 -32.24 -9.07 31.27
C VAL A 23 -33.36 -8.09 30.97
N ALA A 24 -33.86 -7.44 32.02
CA ALA A 24 -34.86 -6.38 31.93
C ALA A 24 -34.15 -5.03 32.16
N CYS A 25 -34.29 -4.11 31.20
CA CYS A 25 -34.02 -2.69 31.41
C CYS A 25 -35.23 -2.07 32.13
N SER A 26 -35.00 -1.36 33.23
CA SER A 26 -36.02 -0.52 33.84
C SER A 26 -35.88 0.90 33.31
N ALA A 27 -36.93 1.37 32.65
CA ALA A 27 -37.20 2.79 32.44
C ALA A 27 -37.90 3.34 33.69
N ALA A 28 -37.65 4.59 34.02
CA ALA A 28 -38.50 5.40 34.88
C ALA A 28 -38.64 6.78 34.23
N ASP A 29 -39.86 7.07 33.81
CA ASP A 29 -40.36 8.32 33.26
C ASP A 29 -40.56 9.38 34.36
N ALA A 30 -40.31 10.64 33.99
CA ALA A 30 -41.06 11.86 34.31
C ALA A 30 -40.21 13.03 33.77
N GLY A 31 -40.62 13.90 32.86
CA GLY A 31 -41.96 14.40 32.59
C GLY A 31 -41.95 15.92 32.84
N GLU A 32 -42.16 16.68 31.76
CA GLU A 32 -42.72 18.03 31.67
C GLU A 32 -41.85 19.30 31.50
N SER A 33 -42.32 20.07 30.50
CA SER A 33 -42.29 21.54 30.28
C SER A 33 -40.94 22.22 29.99
N ALA A 34 -40.67 22.71 28.79
CA ALA A 34 -41.29 23.79 27.99
C ALA A 34 -40.64 25.17 28.22
N GLU A 35 -40.53 25.89 27.10
CA GLU A 35 -40.32 27.35 26.94
C GLU A 35 -38.89 27.90 26.75
N THR A 36 -38.61 28.16 25.47
CA THR A 36 -38.18 29.44 24.87
C THR A 36 -37.73 30.58 25.81
N GLY A 37 -36.56 31.15 25.51
CA GLY A 37 -36.13 32.43 26.09
C GLY A 37 -34.87 33.00 25.44
N LEU A 38 -35.05 33.66 24.31
CA LEU A 38 -34.10 34.63 23.75
C LEU A 38 -33.96 35.81 24.73
N LEU A 39 -32.75 36.19 25.16
CA LEU A 39 -32.46 37.62 25.37
C LEU A 39 -30.95 37.93 25.38
N MET A 40 -30.65 38.98 24.63
CA MET A 40 -29.40 39.75 24.55
C MET A 40 -28.92 40.30 25.90
N ALA A 41 -27.63 40.71 25.91
CA ALA A 41 -26.93 41.65 26.81
C ALA A 41 -25.77 40.98 27.56
N ALA A 42 -24.61 41.58 27.80
CA ALA A 42 -24.06 42.85 27.40
C ALA A 42 -22.54 42.80 27.65
N ARG A 43 -21.86 43.70 26.94
CA ARG A 43 -20.44 44.01 26.91
C ARG A 43 -19.91 44.52 28.28
N LYS A 44 -18.58 44.41 28.44
CA LYS A 44 -17.63 45.11 29.36
C LYS A 44 -17.20 44.32 30.61
N ASN A 45 -15.92 43.97 30.72
CA ASN A 45 -14.86 44.86 31.18
C ASN A 45 -13.48 44.20 31.08
N ALA A 46 -12.48 45.02 30.74
CA ALA A 46 -11.07 44.69 30.80
C ALA A 46 -10.54 44.91 32.23
N GLY A 47 -9.74 43.98 32.75
CA GLY A 47 -9.03 44.08 34.02
C GLY A 47 -7.90 43.05 34.05
N ARG A 48 -6.69 43.51 34.35
CA ARG A 48 -5.39 42.86 34.07
C ARG A 48 -4.94 41.87 35.17
N LEU A 49 -3.94 41.03 34.80
CA LEU A 49 -2.91 40.36 35.63
C LEU A 49 -3.37 39.10 36.41
N ALA A 50 -2.65 37.98 36.51
CA ALA A 50 -1.33 37.56 36.03
C ALA A 50 -1.21 36.02 36.20
N CYS A 51 -0.29 35.42 35.45
CA CYS A 51 0.47 34.20 35.71
C CYS A 51 -0.26 32.95 36.25
N GLY A 52 -0.56 32.04 35.33
CA GLY A 52 -0.74 30.62 35.60
C GLY A 52 -0.13 29.78 34.48
N VAL A 53 1.19 29.83 34.32
CA VAL A 53 1.91 28.88 33.47
C VAL A 53 2.08 27.60 34.27
N LEU A 54 1.18 26.63 34.05
CA LEU A 54 1.51 25.23 34.28
C LEU A 54 1.11 24.44 33.03
N ALA A 55 2.15 23.84 32.46
CA ALA A 55 2.16 23.15 31.19
C ALA A 55 1.14 22.01 31.15
N ALA A 56 0.23 22.08 30.18
CA ALA A 56 -0.37 20.90 29.58
C ALA A 56 0.01 20.88 28.10
N TRP A 57 1.27 20.49 27.83
CA TRP A 57 1.59 19.87 26.53
C TRP A 57 0.91 18.50 26.51
N ALA A 58 -0.42 18.51 26.36
CA ALA A 58 -1.10 17.36 25.84
C ALA A 58 -0.64 17.26 24.39
N VAL A 59 0.28 16.34 24.15
CA VAL A 59 0.55 15.78 22.83
C VAL A 59 -0.77 15.13 22.39
N ALA A 60 -1.70 15.94 21.90
CA ALA A 60 -2.61 15.50 20.87
C ALA A 60 -1.69 15.33 19.66
N SER A 61 -1.08 14.15 19.60
CA SER A 61 -0.54 13.59 18.39
C SER A 61 -1.59 13.89 17.33
N SER A 62 -1.21 14.77 16.41
CA SER A 62 -1.91 15.01 15.18
C SER A 62 -2.08 13.65 14.52
N SER A 63 -3.20 12.99 14.78
CA SER A 63 -3.78 12.05 13.83
C SER A 63 -4.29 12.92 12.67
N ASN A 64 -3.35 13.52 11.94
CA ASN A 64 -3.59 13.85 10.56
C ASN A 64 -3.99 12.52 9.94
N PRO A 65 -5.21 12.36 9.41
CA PRO A 65 -5.43 11.27 8.48
C PRO A 65 -4.43 11.56 7.36
N VAL A 66 -3.42 10.70 7.24
CA VAL A 66 -2.56 10.68 6.07
C VAL A 66 -3.49 10.31 4.92
N ILE A 67 -4.03 11.33 4.25
CA ILE A 67 -4.67 11.19 2.96
C ILE A 67 -3.49 11.01 1.99
N ALA A 68 -3.06 9.76 1.84
CA ALA A 68 -2.18 9.34 0.77
C ALA A 68 -2.75 7.99 0.28
N ALA A 69 -3.35 8.01 -0.91
CA ALA A 69 -3.97 6.89 -1.61
C ALA A 69 -4.94 6.03 -0.77
N GLY A 70 -6.24 6.35 -0.83
CA GLY A 70 -7.32 5.62 -0.16
C GLY A 70 -7.61 4.23 -0.73
N GLN A 71 -6.63 3.34 -0.78
CA GLN A 71 -6.79 1.93 -1.12
C GLN A 71 -6.51 1.08 0.10
N ARG A 72 -7.55 0.37 0.59
CA ARG A 72 -7.40 -0.57 1.71
C ARG A 72 -6.64 -1.79 1.20
N LEU A 73 -5.33 -1.81 1.42
CA LEU A 73 -4.49 -2.96 1.12
C LEU A 73 -4.80 -4.13 2.08
N PRO A 74 -4.62 -5.39 1.64
CA PRO A 74 -4.68 -6.51 2.56
C PRO A 74 -3.56 -6.41 3.63
N PRO A 75 -3.74 -7.08 4.78
CA PRO A 75 -2.68 -7.15 5.78
C PRO A 75 -1.40 -7.74 5.17
N LEU A 76 -0.27 -7.44 5.81
CA LEU A 76 1.01 -8.02 5.43
C LEU A 76 0.93 -9.55 5.51
N SER A 77 1.26 -10.26 4.43
CA SER A 77 1.34 -11.73 4.45
C SER A 77 2.32 -12.20 5.54
N THR A 78 2.07 -13.35 6.16
CA THR A 78 2.92 -13.94 7.21
C THR A 78 3.69 -15.16 6.71
N GLU A 79 3.73 -15.38 5.40
CA GLU A 79 4.43 -16.52 4.81
C GLU A 79 5.95 -16.38 4.98
N PRO A 80 6.67 -17.44 5.38
CA PRO A 80 8.09 -17.37 5.72
C PRO A 80 8.99 -17.04 4.52
N ASN A 81 8.60 -17.43 3.31
CA ASN A 81 9.36 -17.21 2.06
C ASN A 81 8.65 -16.22 1.12
N ARG A 82 8.08 -15.17 1.70
CA ARG A 82 7.23 -14.21 0.97
C ARG A 82 7.98 -13.51 -0.15
N CYS A 83 9.23 -13.08 0.09
CA CYS A 83 10.02 -12.35 -0.89
C CYS A 83 10.55 -13.27 -2.01
N GLU A 84 10.85 -14.52 -1.70
CA GLU A 84 11.37 -15.53 -2.63
C GLU A 84 10.33 -15.93 -3.68
N ARG A 85 9.03 -15.70 -3.40
CA ARG A 85 7.94 -15.93 -4.36
C ARG A 85 8.02 -15.05 -5.60
N ALA A 86 8.82 -13.98 -5.59
CA ALA A 86 9.08 -13.19 -6.79
C ALA A 86 9.74 -14.01 -7.93
N PHE A 87 10.42 -15.11 -7.61
CA PHE A 87 11.16 -15.92 -8.59
C PHE A 87 10.42 -17.18 -9.05
N VAL A 88 9.43 -17.65 -8.29
CA VAL A 88 8.86 -19.00 -8.44
C VAL A 88 7.40 -18.95 -8.87
N GLY A 89 7.07 -19.75 -9.90
CA GLY A 89 5.69 -19.96 -10.35
C GLY A 89 5.08 -18.83 -11.18
N ASN A 90 5.78 -17.70 -11.33
CA ASN A 90 5.26 -16.48 -11.95
C ASN A 90 5.78 -16.23 -13.36
N THR A 91 6.40 -17.21 -14.00
CA THR A 91 6.79 -17.09 -15.42
C THR A 91 5.53 -17.01 -16.30
N ILE A 92 5.54 -16.16 -17.34
CA ILE A 92 4.38 -15.86 -18.22
C ILE A 92 3.66 -17.14 -18.72
N GLY A 93 4.41 -18.20 -19.06
CA GLY A 93 3.84 -19.47 -19.54
C GLY A 93 3.34 -20.44 -18.46
N GLN A 94 3.55 -20.14 -17.17
CA GLN A 94 3.18 -20.98 -16.03
C GLN A 94 2.07 -20.35 -15.16
N ALA A 95 1.62 -19.14 -15.50
CA ALA A 95 0.71 -18.34 -14.68
C ALA A 95 -0.77 -18.81 -14.68
N ASN A 96 -1.05 -20.03 -15.16
CA ASN A 96 -2.40 -20.61 -15.25
C ASN A 96 -2.94 -21.05 -13.86
N GLY A 97 -3.21 -20.08 -12.98
CA GLY A 97 -3.99 -20.29 -11.75
C GLY A 97 -3.19 -20.59 -10.47
N VAL A 98 -1.91 -20.21 -10.39
CA VAL A 98 -1.04 -20.54 -9.25
C VAL A 98 -1.32 -19.70 -7.99
N TYR A 99 -2.08 -18.60 -8.08
CA TYR A 99 -2.17 -17.64 -6.98
C TYR A 99 -3.55 -17.57 -6.33
N ASP A 100 -3.74 -18.35 -5.27
CA ASP A 100 -4.85 -18.16 -4.32
C ASP A 100 -4.73 -16.84 -3.52
N LYS A 101 -3.54 -16.22 -3.54
CA LYS A 101 -3.22 -14.99 -2.81
C LYS A 101 -2.36 -14.04 -3.66
N PRO A 102 -2.53 -12.71 -3.51
CA PRO A 102 -1.69 -11.73 -4.20
C PRO A 102 -0.21 -11.93 -3.84
N LEU A 103 0.66 -11.65 -4.80
CA LEU A 103 2.10 -11.66 -4.59
C LEU A 103 2.49 -10.46 -3.73
N ASP A 104 2.72 -10.70 -2.45
CA ASP A 104 3.14 -9.66 -1.52
C ASP A 104 4.67 -9.62 -1.50
N LEU A 105 5.27 -8.52 -1.95
CA LEU A 105 6.72 -8.27 -1.96
C LEU A 105 7.08 -6.99 -1.19
N ARG A 106 6.15 -6.46 -0.38
CA ARG A 106 6.38 -5.21 0.37
C ARG A 106 7.61 -5.32 1.26
N PHE A 107 8.41 -4.26 1.29
CA PHE A 107 9.64 -4.17 2.10
C PHE A 107 10.72 -5.22 1.79
N CYS A 108 10.57 -6.00 0.71
CA CYS A 108 11.58 -6.97 0.29
C CYS A 108 12.79 -6.26 -0.33
N ASP A 109 13.98 -6.85 -0.15
CA ASP A 109 15.23 -6.32 -0.69
C ASP A 109 15.80 -7.26 -1.76
N TYR A 110 15.86 -6.77 -2.99
CA TYR A 110 16.35 -7.45 -4.18
C TYR A 110 17.54 -6.72 -4.82
N THR A 111 18.29 -5.91 -4.08
CA THR A 111 19.45 -5.17 -4.64
C THR A 111 20.69 -6.04 -4.87
N ASN A 112 20.55 -7.36 -4.89
CA ASN A 112 21.67 -8.27 -5.07
C ASN A 112 21.99 -8.44 -6.57
N GLU A 113 23.26 -8.66 -6.91
CA GLU A 113 23.78 -8.80 -8.28
C GLU A 113 23.15 -9.96 -9.09
N LYS A 114 22.30 -10.78 -8.45
CA LYS A 114 21.67 -11.96 -9.04
C LYS A 114 20.16 -11.86 -9.11
N THR A 115 19.57 -10.69 -8.82
CA THR A 115 18.12 -10.53 -8.94
C THR A 115 17.77 -10.50 -10.42
N ASN A 116 17.39 -11.67 -10.90
CA ASN A 116 16.90 -11.90 -12.24
C ASN A 116 15.40 -12.22 -12.15
N LEU A 117 14.60 -11.24 -12.53
CA LEU A 117 13.15 -11.32 -12.69
C LEU A 117 12.77 -11.27 -14.17
N LYS A 118 13.71 -11.64 -15.05
CA LYS A 118 13.49 -11.66 -16.49
C LYS A 118 12.31 -12.56 -16.86
N GLY A 119 11.41 -12.04 -17.69
CA GLY A 119 10.23 -12.77 -18.18
C GLY A 119 9.23 -13.20 -17.09
N LYS A 120 9.34 -12.62 -15.89
CA LYS A 120 8.41 -12.89 -14.79
C LYS A 120 7.16 -12.02 -14.91
N SER A 121 6.05 -12.52 -14.37
CA SER A 121 4.81 -11.81 -14.20
C SER A 121 4.68 -11.39 -12.74
N LEU A 122 4.61 -10.08 -12.50
CA LEU A 122 4.33 -9.51 -11.18
C LEU A 122 2.94 -8.86 -11.18
N ALA A 123 1.99 -9.51 -11.87
CA ALA A 123 0.61 -9.05 -11.94
C ALA A 123 0.00 -8.95 -10.53
N ALA A 124 -0.63 -7.80 -10.24
CA ALA A 124 -1.22 -7.45 -8.96
C ALA A 124 -0.26 -7.56 -7.75
N ALA A 125 1.06 -7.53 -7.99
CA ALA A 125 2.03 -7.60 -6.91
C ALA A 125 1.97 -6.35 -6.02
N LEU A 126 2.07 -6.56 -4.71
CA LEU A 126 2.21 -5.49 -3.72
C LEU A 126 3.69 -5.31 -3.45
N MET A 127 4.28 -4.23 -3.94
CA MET A 127 5.72 -3.97 -3.91
C MET A 127 6.07 -2.69 -3.15
N SER A 128 5.17 -2.17 -2.32
CA SER A 128 5.41 -0.93 -1.56
C SER A 128 6.71 -1.01 -0.76
N ASP A 129 7.53 0.03 -0.89
CA ASP A 129 8.83 0.17 -0.22
C ASP A 129 9.80 -1.01 -0.42
N ALA A 130 9.60 -1.83 -1.47
CA ALA A 130 10.53 -2.87 -1.87
C ALA A 130 11.70 -2.27 -2.66
N LYS A 131 12.84 -2.95 -2.69
CA LYS A 131 14.02 -2.50 -3.44
C LYS A 131 14.36 -3.49 -4.54
N PHE A 132 14.47 -3.01 -5.77
CA PHE A 132 14.85 -3.76 -6.97
C PHE A 132 16.04 -3.10 -7.67
N ASP A 133 16.85 -2.33 -6.93
CA ASP A 133 17.96 -1.57 -7.51
C ASP A 133 18.94 -2.51 -8.24
N GLY A 134 19.21 -2.21 -9.50
CA GLY A 134 20.08 -2.99 -10.38
C GLY A 134 19.52 -4.35 -10.82
N ALA A 135 18.27 -4.68 -10.51
CA ALA A 135 17.65 -5.94 -10.93
C ALA A 135 17.47 -6.00 -12.46
N ASP A 136 17.67 -7.20 -13.03
CA ASP A 136 17.24 -7.50 -14.39
C ASP A 136 15.75 -7.85 -14.38
N MET A 137 14.93 -6.91 -14.85
CA MET A 137 13.49 -7.07 -15.03
C MET A 137 13.13 -7.00 -16.52
N SER A 138 14.06 -7.39 -17.40
CA SER A 138 13.78 -7.44 -18.84
C SER A 138 12.63 -8.40 -19.14
N GLU A 139 11.78 -8.07 -20.10
CA GLU A 139 10.61 -8.87 -20.48
C GLU A 139 9.61 -9.11 -19.31
N VAL A 140 9.72 -8.37 -18.20
CA VAL A 140 8.78 -8.50 -17.07
C VAL A 140 7.39 -8.01 -17.50
N VAL A 141 6.36 -8.68 -16.98
CA VAL A 141 4.97 -8.23 -17.12
C VAL A 141 4.48 -7.77 -15.75
N MET A 142 4.22 -6.47 -15.63
CA MET A 142 3.61 -5.86 -14.46
C MET A 142 2.25 -5.30 -14.85
N SER A 143 1.17 -5.95 -14.42
CA SER A 143 -0.19 -5.42 -14.58
C SER A 143 -0.83 -5.16 -13.24
N LYS A 144 -1.38 -3.96 -13.02
CA LYS A 144 -2.09 -3.57 -11.79
C LYS A 144 -1.25 -3.73 -10.51
N ALA A 145 0.07 -3.64 -10.63
CA ALA A 145 0.97 -3.75 -9.49
C ALA A 145 0.99 -2.45 -8.68
N TYR A 146 1.29 -2.55 -7.39
CA TYR A 146 1.31 -1.43 -6.46
C TYR A 146 2.73 -1.27 -5.90
N ALA A 147 3.51 -0.34 -6.47
CA ALA A 147 4.93 -0.16 -6.19
C ALA A 147 5.22 1.22 -5.55
N VAL A 148 4.30 1.69 -4.71
CA VAL A 148 4.42 3.01 -4.06
C VAL A 148 5.64 3.04 -3.14
N GLY A 149 6.50 4.05 -3.31
CA GLY A 149 7.73 4.19 -2.52
C GLY A 149 8.82 3.15 -2.82
N ALA A 150 8.62 2.25 -3.78
CA ALA A 150 9.61 1.24 -4.15
C ALA A 150 10.83 1.86 -4.82
N SER A 151 11.98 1.19 -4.71
CA SER A 151 13.23 1.59 -5.37
C SER A 151 13.51 0.67 -6.56
N PHE A 152 13.79 1.25 -7.71
CA PHE A 152 14.08 0.60 -8.99
C PHE A 152 15.29 1.29 -9.66
N LYS A 153 16.28 1.68 -8.86
CA LYS A 153 17.44 2.44 -9.37
C LYS A 153 18.25 1.58 -10.31
N GLY A 154 18.50 2.06 -11.52
CA GLY A 154 19.27 1.30 -12.50
C GLY A 154 18.64 -0.04 -12.88
N THR A 155 17.36 -0.26 -12.60
CA THR A 155 16.64 -1.48 -12.99
C THR A 155 16.46 -1.50 -14.51
N ASP A 156 16.67 -2.66 -15.12
CA ASP A 156 16.45 -2.88 -16.54
C ASP A 156 15.02 -3.38 -16.80
N PHE A 157 14.19 -2.58 -17.46
CA PHE A 157 12.84 -2.93 -17.92
C PHE A 157 12.78 -3.19 -19.43
N THR A 158 13.91 -3.49 -20.09
CA THR A 158 13.95 -3.70 -21.54
C THR A 158 12.93 -4.75 -21.98
N ASN A 159 12.11 -4.44 -23.00
CA ASN A 159 11.03 -5.30 -23.50
C ASN A 159 9.90 -5.59 -22.49
N ALA A 160 9.77 -4.83 -21.39
CA ALA A 160 8.73 -5.06 -20.41
C ALA A 160 7.33 -4.63 -20.90
N VAL A 161 6.31 -5.16 -20.24
CA VAL A 161 4.91 -4.71 -20.38
C VAL A 161 4.43 -4.23 -19.02
N ILE A 162 4.18 -2.93 -18.90
CA ILE A 162 3.82 -2.25 -17.66
C ILE A 162 2.45 -1.58 -17.85
N ASP A 163 1.41 -2.23 -17.33
CA ASP A 163 0.02 -1.80 -17.45
C ASP A 163 -0.57 -1.47 -16.08
N ARG A 164 -1.04 -0.24 -15.89
CA ARG A 164 -1.76 0.21 -14.68
C ARG A 164 -0.96 0.01 -13.40
N VAL A 165 0.35 0.23 -13.43
CA VAL A 165 1.21 0.14 -12.26
C VAL A 165 1.24 1.48 -11.54
N ASN A 166 1.16 1.44 -10.21
CA ASN A 166 1.34 2.63 -9.39
C ASN A 166 2.80 2.75 -8.91
N PHE A 167 3.55 3.68 -9.50
CA PHE A 167 4.91 4.07 -9.10
C PHE A 167 4.94 5.38 -8.28
N GLU A 168 3.85 5.76 -7.62
CA GLU A 168 3.82 6.97 -6.80
C GLU A 168 4.98 6.96 -5.78
N LYS A 169 5.76 8.05 -5.71
CA LYS A 169 6.94 8.19 -4.84
C LYS A 169 8.05 7.15 -5.06
N ALA A 170 8.00 6.36 -6.13
CA ALA A 170 9.05 5.39 -6.43
C ALA A 170 10.34 6.10 -6.87
N ASP A 171 11.48 5.44 -6.64
CA ASP A 171 12.78 5.90 -7.12
C ASP A 171 13.18 5.10 -8.36
N LEU A 172 13.01 5.69 -9.54
CA LEU A 172 13.33 5.11 -10.84
C LEU A 172 14.64 5.68 -11.40
N THR A 173 15.50 6.28 -10.57
CA THR A 173 16.73 6.94 -11.03
C THR A 173 17.59 5.98 -11.85
N GLY A 174 17.89 6.34 -13.10
CA GLY A 174 18.68 5.51 -14.01
C GLY A 174 17.99 4.26 -14.54
N ALA A 175 16.68 4.07 -14.31
CA ALA A 175 15.94 2.93 -14.84
C ALA A 175 15.87 2.98 -16.38
N ILE A 176 15.85 1.80 -17.01
CA ILE A 176 15.90 1.64 -18.46
C ILE A 176 14.56 1.10 -18.98
N PHE A 177 13.81 1.91 -19.72
CA PHE A 177 12.55 1.52 -20.36
C PHE A 177 12.71 1.30 -21.87
N LYS A 178 13.71 0.54 -22.30
CA LYS A 178 13.93 0.29 -23.73
C LYS A 178 12.86 -0.63 -24.32
N ASN A 179 12.25 -0.28 -25.45
CA ASN A 179 11.22 -1.09 -26.12
C ASN A 179 10.10 -1.54 -25.15
N THR A 180 9.73 -0.69 -24.19
CA THR A 180 8.76 -1.00 -23.14
C THR A 180 7.37 -0.50 -23.55
N VAL A 181 6.33 -1.26 -23.19
CA VAL A 181 4.94 -0.77 -23.27
C VAL A 181 4.52 -0.19 -21.93
N LEU A 182 4.27 1.12 -21.88
CA LEU A 182 3.74 1.85 -20.72
C LEU A 182 2.29 2.26 -20.98
N SER A 183 1.36 1.69 -20.22
CA SER A 183 -0.07 2.01 -20.33
C SER A 183 -0.70 2.22 -18.97
N GLY A 184 -1.43 3.32 -18.78
CA GLY A 184 -2.26 3.58 -17.61
C GLY A 184 -1.53 3.63 -16.25
N SER A 185 -0.19 3.70 -16.26
CA SER A 185 0.64 3.72 -15.06
C SER A 185 0.82 5.15 -14.53
N THR A 186 1.04 5.28 -13.22
CA THR A 186 1.18 6.59 -12.55
C THR A 186 2.57 6.77 -11.95
N PHE A 187 3.15 7.95 -12.17
CA PHE A 187 4.51 8.31 -11.73
C PHE A 187 4.53 9.58 -10.86
N GLN A 188 3.44 9.82 -10.11
CA GLN A 188 3.31 11.00 -9.27
C GLN A 188 4.38 11.00 -8.18
N ASP A 189 5.10 12.11 -8.03
CA ASP A 189 6.22 12.26 -7.09
C ASP A 189 7.35 11.21 -7.23
N ALA A 190 7.37 10.45 -8.34
CA ALA A 190 8.45 9.51 -8.61
C ALA A 190 9.72 10.27 -9.01
N LYS A 191 10.89 9.76 -8.63
CA LYS A 191 12.18 10.26 -9.09
C LYS A 191 12.56 9.57 -10.38
N MET A 192 12.80 10.33 -11.43
CA MET A 192 13.04 9.81 -12.78
C MET A 192 14.28 10.44 -13.42
N ASP A 193 15.24 10.85 -12.59
CA ASP A 193 16.52 11.37 -13.04
C ASP A 193 17.26 10.30 -13.86
N ASN A 194 17.78 10.69 -15.03
CA ASN A 194 18.54 9.82 -15.95
C ASN A 194 17.79 8.55 -16.42
N VAL A 195 16.46 8.58 -16.44
CA VAL A 195 15.66 7.48 -17.01
C VAL A 195 15.77 7.46 -18.53
N VAL A 196 15.86 6.27 -19.12
CA VAL A 196 15.94 6.07 -20.58
C VAL A 196 14.60 5.57 -21.12
N PHE A 197 14.07 6.19 -22.17
CA PHE A 197 12.78 5.84 -22.80
C PHE A 197 12.89 5.43 -24.28
N GLU A 198 14.06 4.96 -24.70
CA GLU A 198 14.32 4.51 -26.08
C GLU A 198 13.26 3.51 -26.57
N ASP A 199 12.59 3.80 -27.68
CA ASP A 199 11.53 2.96 -28.26
C ASP A 199 10.37 2.62 -27.30
N THR A 200 10.15 3.43 -26.25
CA THR A 200 9.00 3.25 -25.35
C THR A 200 7.69 3.55 -26.08
N ILE A 201 6.73 2.63 -25.98
CA ILE A 201 5.36 2.83 -26.46
C ILE A 201 4.53 3.35 -25.29
N ILE A 202 4.05 4.59 -25.41
CA ILE A 202 3.19 5.24 -24.42
C ILE A 202 2.02 5.96 -25.11
N GLY A 203 0.82 5.84 -24.55
CA GLY A 203 -0.36 6.52 -25.06
C GLY A 203 -0.34 8.03 -24.78
N TYR A 204 -1.00 8.82 -25.63
CA TYR A 204 -1.00 10.29 -25.53
C TYR A 204 -1.40 10.83 -24.15
N ILE A 205 -2.44 10.24 -23.53
CA ILE A 205 -2.95 10.67 -22.22
C ILE A 205 -1.93 10.38 -21.12
N ASP A 206 -1.25 9.24 -21.19
CA ASP A 206 -0.28 8.84 -20.17
C ASP A 206 1.03 9.61 -20.33
N LEU A 207 1.42 9.90 -21.57
CA LEU A 207 2.53 10.81 -21.88
C LEU A 207 2.30 12.18 -21.26
N GLN A 208 1.12 12.79 -21.44
CA GLN A 208 0.80 14.09 -20.83
C GLN A 208 0.98 14.08 -19.31
N LYS A 209 0.52 13.01 -18.64
CA LYS A 209 0.69 12.86 -17.18
C LYS A 209 2.15 12.70 -16.81
N LEU A 210 2.90 11.86 -17.52
CA LEU A 210 4.32 11.62 -17.28
C LEU A 210 5.12 12.91 -17.42
N CYS A 211 4.83 13.72 -18.45
CA CYS A 211 5.50 15.00 -18.70
C CYS A 211 5.27 16.06 -17.61
N THR A 212 4.29 15.89 -16.70
CA THR A 212 4.13 16.77 -15.53
C THR A 212 5.22 16.56 -14.48
N ASN A 213 5.90 15.42 -14.49
CA ASN A 213 6.99 15.13 -13.58
C ASN A 213 8.23 15.96 -13.94
N THR A 214 8.73 16.74 -12.97
CA THR A 214 9.86 17.66 -13.14
C THR A 214 11.23 17.02 -12.97
N SER A 215 11.32 15.77 -12.49
CA SER A 215 12.59 15.06 -12.30
C SER A 215 13.13 14.40 -13.56
N ILE A 216 12.33 14.30 -14.63
CA ILE A 216 12.79 13.76 -15.92
C ILE A 216 13.77 14.74 -16.56
N SER A 217 14.93 14.24 -17.00
CA SER A 217 15.97 15.03 -17.67
C SER A 217 15.46 15.65 -18.98
N ALA A 218 16.07 16.76 -19.40
CA ALA A 218 15.67 17.47 -20.63
C ALA A 218 15.74 16.58 -21.88
N ASP A 219 16.77 15.74 -21.99
CA ASP A 219 16.97 14.83 -23.12
C ASP A 219 15.87 13.76 -23.16
N SER A 220 15.59 13.10 -22.04
CA SER A 220 14.53 12.09 -21.96
C SER A 220 13.13 12.68 -22.19
N ARG A 221 12.90 13.93 -21.79
CA ARG A 221 11.66 14.67 -22.13
C ARG A 221 11.53 14.91 -23.63
N LEU A 222 12.63 15.21 -24.31
CA LEU A 222 12.65 15.42 -25.75
C LEU A 222 12.38 14.10 -26.49
N GLU A 223 13.01 13.00 -26.05
CA GLU A 223 12.77 11.65 -26.60
C GLU A 223 11.31 11.23 -26.50
N LEU A 224 10.68 11.46 -25.34
CA LEU A 224 9.26 11.18 -25.11
C LEU A 224 8.32 12.12 -25.90
N GLY A 225 8.83 13.24 -26.42
CA GLY A 225 8.02 14.25 -27.09
C GLY A 225 7.18 15.10 -26.12
N CYS A 226 7.65 15.29 -24.89
CA CYS A 226 7.05 16.25 -23.96
C CYS A 226 7.14 17.67 -24.54
N ARG A 227 6.02 18.38 -24.57
CA ARG A 227 5.91 19.77 -25.05
C ARG A 227 5.46 20.70 -23.93
#